data_AF-A0AAF3J6G6-F1
#
_entry.id   AF-A0AAF3J6G6-F1
#
_cell.length_a   1.000
_cell.length_b   1.000
_cell.length_c   1.000
_cell.angle_alpha   90.00
_cell.angle_beta   90.00
_cell.angle_gamma   90.00
#
_symmetry.space_group_name_H-M   'P 1'
#
loop_
_entity.id
_entity.type
_entity.pdbx_description
1 polymer ?
#
loop_
_entity_poly.entity_id
_entity_poly.type
_entity_poly.pdbx_seq_one_letter_code
_entity_poly.pdbx_strand_id
1 'polypeptide(L)'
;MTNPIAVQMHKPPQSRNEILPIWSEHGASIILELLRLLAALKDTSKAHKDQYWRSLRDERLVPFLGFALTNGRHEQVYNALVVLNHCAQVHDFPTRRLADMIASNIIEKRLKENPLSSSASLNTSNEARRSTETEVIFEPINQELNGKNVRKVLDDVLDRLRRDFDHGALKQSDVVAVYEGKIAQMLRKEKSLKISKMRTLITENERLVDEKMKTEKELFDALTAKDLLVEENRREVDLSGQLRQAAKEMKEKFERASTLALEKQQRCEELLEEKKVLTADLAESRQQSATLSVNKDNEIDELKKSLSETRKRAVFSEEELHACKEKLTRAVGGREQKEEEMRRNFEIERVQYQKDFSAMKNRLEAEKKEMQERLSLVEAECEKTRQEIERVKRIREEMLKLAGNF
;
A
#
# COMPACT_ATOMS: atom_id res chain seq x y z
N MET A 1 -19.83 -1.04 2.27
CA MET A 1 -19.13 -0.02 3.08
C MET A 1 -18.31 0.83 2.12
N THR A 2 -18.49 2.15 2.13
CA THR A 2 -17.79 3.08 1.22
C THR A 2 -16.61 3.70 1.95
N ASN A 3 -15.45 3.85 1.29
CA ASN A 3 -14.28 4.48 1.89
C ASN A 3 -14.62 5.93 2.35
N PRO A 4 -14.34 6.33 3.60
CA PRO A 4 -14.64 7.65 4.15
C PRO A 4 -14.12 8.82 3.33
N ILE A 5 -13.01 8.67 2.60
CA ILE A 5 -12.51 9.69 1.67
C ILE A 5 -13.57 10.03 0.62
N ALA A 6 -14.23 9.02 0.07
CA ALA A 6 -15.28 9.25 -0.91
C ALA A 6 -16.41 10.07 -0.30
N VAL A 7 -16.76 9.89 0.98
CA VAL A 7 -17.83 10.65 1.64
C VAL A 7 -17.38 12.08 2.00
N GLN A 8 -16.18 12.22 2.56
CA GLN A 8 -15.65 13.51 3.01
C GLN A 8 -15.42 14.49 1.85
N MET A 9 -14.93 13.98 0.72
CA MET A 9 -14.62 14.81 -0.45
C MET A 9 -15.88 15.39 -1.13
N HIS A 10 -17.08 14.89 -0.80
CA HIS A 10 -18.35 15.48 -1.23
C HIS A 10 -18.88 16.57 -0.29
N LYS A 11 -18.36 16.67 0.94
CA LYS A 11 -18.74 17.71 1.90
C LYS A 11 -18.07 19.03 1.54
N PRO A 12 -18.64 20.20 1.87
CA PRO A 12 -17.96 21.49 1.72
C PRO A 12 -16.77 21.62 2.70
N PRO A 13 -15.75 22.45 2.39
CA PRO A 13 -14.55 22.63 3.23
C PRO A 13 -14.84 22.85 4.72
N GLN A 14 -15.86 23.65 5.05
CA GLN A 14 -16.17 24.02 6.43
C GLN A 14 -16.70 22.84 7.29
N SER A 15 -17.21 21.77 6.68
CA SER A 15 -17.78 20.62 7.39
C SER A 15 -16.90 19.38 7.39
N ARG A 16 -15.66 19.49 6.90
CA ARG A 16 -14.66 18.40 6.85
C ARG A 16 -13.77 18.38 8.10
N ASN A 17 -14.42 18.29 9.26
CA ASN A 17 -13.74 18.23 10.56
C ASN A 17 -13.49 16.80 11.06
N GLU A 18 -13.89 15.79 10.28
CA GLU A 18 -13.73 14.38 10.61
C GLU A 18 -12.28 13.94 10.42
N ILE A 19 -11.71 13.30 11.45
CA ILE A 19 -10.40 12.65 11.37
C ILE A 19 -10.58 11.40 10.51
N LEU A 20 -9.90 11.36 9.35
CA LEU A 20 -9.91 10.19 8.51
C LEU A 20 -9.19 9.03 9.20
N PRO A 21 -9.79 7.83 9.27
CA PRO A 21 -9.09 6.68 9.80
C PRO A 21 -8.00 6.26 8.82
N ILE A 22 -6.86 5.82 9.35
CA ILE A 22 -5.62 5.52 8.60
C ILE A 22 -5.86 4.56 7.41
N TRP A 23 -6.77 3.60 7.55
CA TRP A 23 -7.10 2.66 6.48
C TRP A 23 -7.72 3.33 5.24
N SER A 24 -8.32 4.51 5.38
CA SER A 24 -8.93 5.26 4.26
C SER A 24 -7.87 5.70 3.27
N GLU A 25 -6.76 6.26 3.76
CA GLU A 25 -5.60 6.69 2.97
C GLU A 25 -4.96 5.49 2.24
N HIS A 26 -4.80 4.37 2.94
CA HIS A 26 -4.32 3.13 2.34
C HIS A 26 -5.26 2.63 1.25
N GLY A 27 -6.58 2.69 1.48
CA GLY A 27 -7.58 2.33 0.48
C GLY A 27 -7.50 3.19 -0.79
N ALA A 28 -7.32 4.50 -0.65
CA ALA A 28 -7.11 5.39 -1.80
C ALA A 28 -5.83 5.04 -2.58
N SER A 29 -4.75 4.70 -1.87
CA SER A 29 -3.48 4.27 -2.46
C SER A 29 -3.64 2.98 -3.26
N ILE A 30 -4.31 1.98 -2.69
CA ILE A 30 -4.56 0.69 -3.34
C ILE A 30 -5.34 0.88 -4.63
N ILE A 31 -6.37 1.73 -4.63
CA ILE A 31 -7.17 2.00 -5.84
C ILE A 31 -6.30 2.60 -6.95
N LEU A 32 -5.47 3.59 -6.62
CA LEU A 32 -4.59 4.24 -7.60
C LEU A 32 -3.49 3.29 -8.11
N GLU A 33 -2.95 2.44 -7.24
CA GLU A 33 -1.94 1.44 -7.61
C GLU A 33 -2.52 0.35 -8.52
N LEU A 34 -3.74 -0.12 -8.22
CA LEU A 34 -4.46 -1.07 -9.09
C LEU A 34 -4.76 -0.46 -10.45
N LEU A 35 -5.15 0.81 -10.51
CA LEU A 35 -5.36 1.51 -11.78
C LEU A 35 -4.05 1.69 -12.56
N ARG A 36 -2.94 1.97 -11.88
CA ARG A 36 -1.61 2.04 -12.50
C ARG A 36 -1.19 0.69 -13.07
N LEU A 37 -1.40 -0.39 -12.33
CA LEU A 37 -1.12 -1.75 -12.79
C LEU A 37 -1.99 -2.12 -14.00
N LEU A 38 -3.29 -1.82 -13.96
CA LEU A 38 -4.18 -2.01 -15.10
C LEU A 38 -3.75 -1.17 -16.32
N ALA A 39 -3.22 0.04 -16.10
CA ALA A 39 -2.68 0.86 -17.18
C ALA A 39 -1.46 0.21 -17.86
N ALA A 40 -0.59 -0.45 -17.10
CA ALA A 40 0.56 -1.20 -17.62
C ALA A 40 0.14 -2.50 -18.33
N LEU A 41 -0.93 -3.14 -17.85
CA LEU A 41 -1.44 -4.40 -18.40
C LEU A 41 -2.45 -4.21 -19.54
N LYS A 42 -2.90 -2.98 -19.84
CA LYS A 42 -3.96 -2.72 -20.82
C LYS A 42 -3.63 -3.24 -22.22
N ASP A 43 -2.35 -3.31 -22.59
CA ASP A 43 -1.91 -3.76 -23.92
C ASP A 43 -1.65 -5.28 -23.99
N THR A 44 -1.71 -5.98 -22.84
CA THR A 44 -1.48 -7.43 -22.74
C THR A 44 -2.72 -8.26 -23.06
N SER A 45 -3.92 -7.73 -22.84
CA SER A 45 -5.18 -8.43 -23.08
C SER A 45 -6.35 -7.45 -23.25
N LYS A 46 -7.26 -7.80 -24.15
CA LYS A 46 -8.52 -7.06 -24.37
C LYS A 46 -9.34 -6.92 -23.09
N ALA A 47 -9.38 -7.96 -22.25
CA ALA A 47 -10.12 -7.93 -20.99
C ALA A 47 -9.58 -6.85 -20.03
N HIS A 48 -8.24 -6.76 -19.89
CA HIS A 48 -7.59 -5.73 -19.08
C HIS A 48 -7.80 -4.33 -19.66
N LYS A 49 -7.74 -4.19 -20.98
CA LYS A 49 -8.02 -2.93 -21.68
C LYS A 49 -9.44 -2.43 -21.38
N ASP A 50 -10.43 -3.30 -21.57
CA ASP A 50 -11.85 -2.96 -21.37
C ASP A 50 -12.15 -2.64 -19.90
N GLN A 51 -11.55 -3.39 -18.96
CA GLN A 51 -11.68 -3.13 -17.53
C GLN A 51 -11.00 -1.83 -17.11
N TYR A 52 -9.84 -1.51 -17.69
CA TYR A 52 -9.13 -0.27 -17.42
C TYR A 52 -9.95 0.95 -17.85
N TRP A 53 -10.39 0.98 -19.11
CA TRP A 53 -11.21 2.09 -19.62
C TRP A 53 -12.57 2.21 -18.93
N ARG A 54 -13.18 1.09 -18.52
CA ARG A 54 -14.41 1.11 -17.71
C ARG A 54 -14.15 1.72 -16.33
N SER A 55 -13.03 1.39 -15.70
CA SER A 55 -12.66 1.93 -14.37
C SER A 55 -12.36 3.44 -14.42
N LEU A 56 -11.77 3.95 -15.50
CA LEU A 56 -11.52 5.40 -15.65
C LEU A 56 -12.80 6.23 -15.82
N ARG A 57 -13.90 5.61 -16.27
CA ARG A 57 -15.22 6.26 -16.40
C ARG A 57 -16.02 6.27 -15.09
N ASP A 58 -15.54 5.58 -14.07
CA ASP A 58 -16.25 5.52 -12.79
C ASP A 58 -16.07 6.85 -12.03
N GLU A 59 -17.16 7.61 -11.87
CA GLU A 59 -17.11 8.88 -11.14
C GLU A 59 -16.65 8.75 -9.69
N ARG A 60 -16.78 7.56 -9.09
CA ARG A 60 -16.32 7.30 -7.72
C ARG A 60 -14.80 7.39 -7.61
N LEU A 61 -14.07 7.37 -8.73
CA LEU A 61 -12.63 7.59 -8.78
C LEU A 61 -12.24 9.04 -8.42
N VAL A 62 -13.11 10.01 -8.72
CA VAL A 62 -12.82 11.45 -8.62
C VAL A 62 -12.45 11.87 -7.19
N PRO A 63 -13.19 11.48 -6.13
CA PRO A 63 -12.77 11.70 -4.74
C PRO A 63 -11.37 11.20 -4.40
N PHE A 64 -10.98 10.02 -4.90
CA PHE A 64 -9.68 9.43 -4.61
C PHE A 64 -8.55 10.17 -5.31
N LEU A 65 -8.77 10.59 -6.57
CA LEU A 65 -7.83 11.44 -7.30
C LEU A 65 -7.69 12.82 -6.63
N GLY A 66 -8.81 13.46 -6.29
CA GLY A 66 -8.80 14.76 -5.61
C GLY A 66 -8.08 14.69 -4.26
N PHE A 67 -8.33 13.64 -3.48
CA PHE A 67 -7.65 13.43 -2.21
C PHE A 67 -6.14 13.18 -2.38
N ALA A 68 -5.76 12.27 -3.29
CA ALA A 68 -4.35 11.93 -3.50
C ALA A 68 -3.53 13.11 -4.03
N LEU A 69 -4.11 13.97 -4.88
CA LEU A 69 -3.43 15.15 -5.41
C LEU A 69 -3.19 16.24 -4.36
N THR A 70 -4.03 16.34 -3.32
CA THR A 70 -3.92 17.42 -2.33
C THR A 70 -3.33 16.98 -0.99
N ASN A 71 -3.58 15.74 -0.58
CA ASN A 71 -3.20 15.19 0.72
C ASN A 71 -2.28 13.97 0.61
N GLY A 72 -2.03 13.47 -0.60
CA GLY A 72 -1.22 12.28 -0.80
C GLY A 72 0.28 12.53 -0.62
N ARG A 73 1.01 11.45 -0.35
CA ARG A 73 2.49 11.44 -0.36
C ARG A 73 3.02 11.52 -1.79
N HIS A 74 4.32 11.78 -1.95
CA HIS A 74 4.97 11.93 -3.25
C HIS A 74 4.59 10.84 -4.27
N GLU A 75 4.65 9.55 -3.87
CA GLU A 75 4.30 8.42 -4.73
C GLU A 75 2.81 8.37 -5.10
N GLN A 76 1.92 8.67 -4.15
CA GLN A 76 0.47 8.71 -4.41
C GLN A 76 0.10 9.85 -5.36
N VAL A 77 0.74 11.02 -5.21
CA VAL A 77 0.56 12.17 -6.11
C VAL A 77 1.03 11.81 -7.51
N TYR A 78 2.21 11.21 -7.63
CA TYR A 78 2.75 10.73 -8.91
C TYR A 78 1.79 9.75 -9.59
N ASN A 79 1.34 8.73 -8.86
CA ASN A 79 0.38 7.74 -9.37
C ASN A 79 -0.94 8.39 -9.80
N ALA A 80 -1.46 9.33 -9.01
CA ALA A 80 -2.67 10.08 -9.35
C ALA A 80 -2.50 10.91 -10.63
N LEU A 81 -1.33 11.55 -10.84
CA LEU A 81 -1.05 12.32 -12.06
C LEU A 81 -0.94 11.42 -13.30
N VAL A 82 -0.32 10.25 -13.18
CA VAL A 82 -0.26 9.26 -14.27
C VAL A 82 -1.67 8.80 -14.67
N VAL A 83 -2.51 8.46 -13.69
CA VAL A 83 -3.90 8.06 -13.94
C VAL A 83 -4.71 9.22 -14.52
N LEU A 84 -4.52 10.44 -14.01
CA LEU A 84 -5.21 11.65 -14.49
C LEU A 84 -4.92 11.95 -15.96
N ASN A 85 -3.68 11.73 -16.41
CA ASN A 85 -3.32 11.92 -17.82
C ASN A 85 -4.12 10.99 -18.74
N HIS A 86 -4.43 9.76 -18.29
CA HIS A 86 -5.26 8.82 -19.03
C HIS A 86 -6.76 9.14 -18.87
N CYS A 87 -7.20 9.63 -17.70
CA CYS A 87 -8.56 10.13 -17.50
C CYS A 87 -8.89 11.30 -18.43
N ALA A 88 -7.93 12.20 -18.70
CA ALA A 88 -8.12 13.33 -19.60
C ALA A 88 -8.41 12.91 -21.06
N GLN A 89 -8.06 11.69 -21.44
CA GLN A 89 -8.36 11.12 -22.76
C GLN A 89 -9.80 10.55 -22.85
N VAL A 90 -10.50 10.43 -21.71
CA VAL A 90 -11.88 9.98 -21.64
C VAL A 90 -12.80 11.20 -21.74
N HIS A 91 -13.57 11.29 -22.83
CA HIS A 91 -14.41 12.45 -23.17
C HIS A 91 -15.38 12.86 -22.04
N ASP A 92 -15.88 11.90 -21.26
CA ASP A 92 -16.88 12.13 -20.22
C ASP A 92 -16.27 12.20 -18.80
N PHE A 93 -14.94 12.28 -18.68
CA PHE A 93 -14.32 12.39 -17.36
C PHE A 93 -14.64 13.75 -16.71
N PRO A 94 -15.13 13.79 -15.46
CA PRO A 94 -15.61 15.02 -14.82
C PRO A 94 -14.46 15.89 -14.29
N THR A 95 -13.60 16.37 -15.19
CA THR A 95 -12.40 17.17 -14.90
C THR A 95 -12.71 18.44 -14.12
N ARG A 96 -13.83 19.11 -14.44
CA ARG A 96 -14.28 20.30 -13.71
C ARG A 96 -14.56 20.01 -12.24
N ARG A 97 -15.27 18.91 -11.96
CA ARG A 97 -15.59 18.48 -10.59
C ARG A 97 -14.33 18.10 -9.82
N LEU A 98 -13.35 17.47 -10.48
CA LEU A 98 -12.03 17.22 -9.88
C LEU A 98 -11.31 18.52 -9.53
N ALA A 99 -11.30 19.51 -10.43
CA ALA A 99 -10.67 20.80 -10.20
C ALA A 99 -11.33 21.56 -9.03
N ASP A 100 -12.66 21.61 -8.98
CA ASP A 100 -13.42 22.21 -7.89
C ASP A 100 -13.08 21.55 -6.54
N MET A 101 -12.92 20.22 -6.56
CA MET A 101 -12.58 19.42 -5.39
C MET A 101 -11.14 19.66 -4.89
N ILE A 102 -10.17 19.78 -5.82
CA ILE A 102 -8.80 20.15 -5.50
C ILE A 102 -8.75 21.56 -4.90
N ALA A 103 -9.42 22.53 -5.54
CA ALA A 103 -9.49 23.91 -5.05
C ALA A 103 -10.11 23.98 -3.65
N SER A 104 -11.22 23.26 -3.44
CA SER A 104 -11.90 23.09 -2.16
C SER A 104 -10.96 22.54 -1.06
N ASN A 105 -10.15 21.52 -1.37
CA ASN A 105 -9.20 20.93 -0.43
C ASN A 105 -8.04 21.89 -0.08
N ILE A 106 -7.55 22.67 -1.05
CA ILE A 106 -6.49 23.66 -0.81
C ILE A 106 -7.00 24.76 0.14
N ILE A 107 -8.24 25.23 -0.05
CA ILE A 107 -8.88 26.21 0.84
C ILE A 107 -9.00 25.64 2.26
N GLU A 108 -9.49 24.40 2.40
CA GLU A 108 -9.58 23.72 3.69
C GLU A 108 -8.24 23.63 4.42
N LYS A 109 -7.17 23.27 3.69
CA LYS A 109 -5.82 23.17 4.26
C LYS A 109 -5.31 24.51 4.74
N ARG A 110 -5.53 25.59 3.97
CA ARG A 110 -5.19 26.97 4.39
C ARG A 110 -5.97 27.42 5.62
N LEU A 111 -7.26 27.07 5.71
CA LEU A 111 -8.09 27.39 6.89
C LEU A 111 -7.61 26.66 8.15
N LYS A 112 -7.11 25.43 8.02
CA LYS A 112 -6.55 24.64 9.13
C LYS A 112 -5.15 25.12 9.54
N GLU A 113 -4.34 25.60 8.61
CA GLU A 113 -2.97 26.07 8.86
C GLU A 113 -2.91 27.51 9.39
N ASN A 114 -3.89 28.38 9.10
CA ASN A 114 -3.94 29.77 9.56
C ASN A 114 -5.36 30.22 9.99
N PRO A 115 -5.81 29.89 11.21
CA PRO A 115 -7.12 30.33 11.71
C PRO A 115 -7.22 31.84 11.98
N LEU A 116 -6.11 32.57 12.01
CA LEU A 116 -6.05 34.00 12.36
C LEU A 116 -6.08 34.98 11.16
N SER A 117 -6.03 34.48 9.92
CA SER A 117 -5.96 35.34 8.72
C SER A 117 -7.33 35.64 8.08
N SER A 118 -8.43 35.28 8.74
CA SER A 118 -9.79 35.42 8.19
C SER A 118 -10.43 36.81 8.40
N SER A 119 -9.66 37.88 8.54
CA SER A 119 -10.20 39.26 8.66
C SER A 119 -9.70 40.25 7.61
N ALA A 120 -9.08 39.81 6.52
CA ALA A 120 -8.81 40.69 5.39
C ALA A 120 -10.07 40.85 4.53
N SER A 121 -11.07 41.57 5.06
CA SER A 121 -12.06 42.21 4.21
C SER A 121 -11.34 43.24 3.35
N LEU A 122 -11.37 43.01 2.05
CA LEU A 122 -11.27 44.04 1.02
C LEU A 122 -12.05 45.28 1.48
N ASN A 123 -11.38 46.41 1.73
CA ASN A 123 -11.96 47.74 1.61
C ASN A 123 -10.86 48.80 1.50
N THR A 124 -10.85 49.46 0.34
CA THR A 124 -10.04 50.60 -0.05
C THR A 124 -10.70 51.93 0.36
N SER A 125 -9.86 52.94 0.59
CA SER A 125 -10.14 54.39 0.49
C SER A 125 -10.86 55.08 1.67
N ASN A 126 -10.17 56.01 2.34
CA ASN A 126 -10.43 57.45 2.16
C ASN A 126 -9.50 58.33 3.02
N GLU A 127 -8.73 59.17 2.33
CA GLU A 127 -8.21 60.44 2.82
C GLU A 127 -9.37 61.38 3.21
N ALA A 128 -9.22 62.13 4.30
CA ALA A 128 -9.83 63.45 4.41
C ALA A 128 -9.09 64.31 5.44
N ARG A 129 -8.25 65.20 4.89
CA ARG A 129 -7.78 66.45 5.51
C ARG A 129 -8.97 67.31 5.97
N ARG A 130 -8.80 68.10 7.03
CA ARG A 130 -9.17 69.54 7.06
C ARG A 130 -8.73 70.22 8.36
N SER A 131 -7.79 71.14 8.20
CA SER A 131 -7.53 72.26 9.11
C SER A 131 -8.53 73.39 8.82
N THR A 132 -8.87 74.19 9.82
CA THR A 132 -9.40 75.55 9.64
C THR A 132 -8.87 76.44 10.75
N GLU A 133 -8.02 77.39 10.35
CA GLU A 133 -7.68 78.61 11.09
C GLU A 133 -8.89 79.55 11.10
N THR A 134 -8.96 80.47 12.07
CA THR A 134 -9.97 81.54 12.10
C THR A 134 -9.31 82.86 12.47
N GLU A 135 -9.76 83.88 11.77
CA GLU A 135 -9.17 85.18 11.52
C GLU A 135 -9.22 86.19 12.68
N VAL A 136 -8.30 87.13 12.58
CA VAL A 136 -8.13 88.38 13.32
C VAL A 136 -9.14 89.44 12.84
N ILE A 137 -9.71 90.22 13.76
CA ILE A 137 -10.42 91.48 13.45
C ILE A 137 -9.71 92.64 14.16
N PHE A 138 -9.30 93.62 13.36
CA PHE A 138 -8.70 94.91 13.73
C PHE A 138 -9.77 95.94 14.10
N GLU A 139 -9.45 96.88 15.00
CA GLU A 139 -9.95 98.25 14.94
C GLU A 139 -9.00 99.22 15.69
N PRO A 140 -8.38 100.23 15.02
CA PRO A 140 -7.72 101.33 15.70
C PRO A 140 -8.49 102.64 15.49
N ILE A 141 -9.02 103.20 16.58
CA ILE A 141 -9.57 104.55 16.61
C ILE A 141 -8.39 105.55 16.65
N ASN A 142 -8.12 106.17 15.51
CA ASN A 142 -7.35 107.40 15.39
C ASN A 142 -8.20 108.59 15.88
N GLN A 143 -7.73 109.31 16.89
CA GLN A 143 -8.20 110.67 17.19
C GLN A 143 -7.00 111.54 17.58
N GLU A 144 -6.25 111.98 16.57
CA GLU A 144 -5.41 113.18 16.68
C GLU A 144 -6.23 114.40 16.27
N LEU A 145 -6.69 115.18 17.25
CA LEU A 145 -7.16 116.55 17.02
C LEU A 145 -6.59 117.50 18.08
N ASN A 146 -6.11 118.65 17.60
CA ASN A 146 -5.86 119.89 18.34
C ASN A 146 -4.59 120.06 19.20
N GLY A 147 -3.44 119.58 18.70
CA GLY A 147 -2.13 120.09 19.15
C GLY A 147 -1.64 121.38 18.47
N LYS A 148 -2.34 121.87 17.42
CA LYS A 148 -1.93 123.05 16.63
C LYS A 148 -2.45 124.39 17.19
N ASN A 149 -3.56 124.39 17.95
CA ASN A 149 -4.11 125.62 18.53
C ASN A 149 -3.31 126.14 19.73
N VAL A 150 -2.73 125.26 20.56
CA VAL A 150 -1.95 125.69 21.73
C VAL A 150 -0.62 126.31 21.34
N ARG A 151 0.04 125.83 20.27
CA ARG A 151 1.26 126.46 19.75
C ARG A 151 1.00 127.84 19.19
N LYS A 152 -0.09 128.02 18.42
CA LYS A 152 -0.47 129.34 17.89
C LYS A 152 -0.81 130.34 19.00
N VAL A 153 -1.50 129.93 20.06
CA VAL A 153 -1.79 130.80 21.21
C VAL A 153 -0.52 131.10 22.02
N LEU A 154 0.40 130.14 22.16
CA LEU A 154 1.68 130.36 22.83
C LEU A 154 2.60 131.30 22.03
N ASP A 155 2.64 131.13 20.71
CA ASP A 155 3.38 132.00 19.80
C ASP A 155 2.76 133.41 19.79
N ASP A 156 1.43 133.54 19.79
CA ASP A 156 0.74 134.84 19.88
C ASP A 156 0.98 135.55 21.24
N VAL A 157 1.09 134.80 22.34
CA VAL A 157 1.38 135.36 23.67
C VAL A 157 2.87 135.72 23.80
N LEU A 158 3.77 134.90 23.25
CA LEU A 158 5.21 135.21 23.21
C LEU A 158 5.51 136.40 22.27
N ASP A 159 4.82 136.51 21.14
CA ASP A 159 4.91 137.65 20.23
C ASP A 159 4.34 138.93 20.86
N ARG A 160 3.28 138.84 21.68
CA ARG A 160 2.75 139.97 22.47
C ARG A 160 3.72 140.37 23.58
N LEU A 161 4.36 139.40 24.25
CA LEU A 161 5.43 139.64 25.24
C LEU A 161 6.69 140.28 24.62
N ARG A 162 6.92 140.07 23.32
CA ARG A 162 8.08 140.61 22.62
C ARG A 162 7.84 142.00 22.00
N ARG A 163 6.59 142.40 21.80
CA ARG A 163 6.24 143.64 21.08
C ARG A 163 5.81 144.81 21.96
N ASP A 164 5.27 144.62 23.17
CA ASP A 164 4.85 145.73 24.02
C ASP A 164 5.27 145.52 25.49
N PHE A 165 6.29 146.26 25.94
CA PHE A 165 6.68 146.34 27.35
C PHE A 165 6.03 147.57 28.00
N ASP A 166 4.69 147.68 27.89
CA ASP A 166 3.90 148.72 28.55
C ASP A 166 2.97 148.12 29.62
N HIS A 167 3.13 148.63 30.84
CA HIS A 167 2.70 148.00 32.09
C HIS A 167 1.20 148.20 32.39
N GLY A 168 0.34 147.39 31.77
CA GLY A 168 -1.07 147.33 32.18
C GLY A 168 -1.87 146.27 31.42
N ALA A 169 -2.27 145.22 32.14
CA ALA A 169 -3.19 144.15 31.71
C ALA A 169 -2.58 142.92 31.00
N LEU A 170 -1.52 142.33 31.57
CA LEU A 170 -1.47 140.87 31.67
C LEU A 170 -2.52 140.47 32.73
N LYS A 171 -3.73 140.11 32.29
CA LYS A 171 -4.80 139.70 33.20
C LYS A 171 -4.35 138.41 33.89
N GLN A 172 -4.54 138.28 35.21
CA GLN A 172 -4.26 137.03 35.94
C GLN A 172 -4.86 135.78 35.24
N SER A 173 -5.96 135.98 34.51
CA SER A 173 -6.59 134.98 33.62
C SER A 173 -5.65 134.34 32.60
N ASP A 174 -4.73 135.08 31.99
CA ASP A 174 -3.83 134.55 30.96
C ASP A 174 -2.74 133.66 31.58
N VAL A 175 -2.28 134.04 32.78
CA VAL A 175 -1.36 133.22 33.59
C VAL A 175 -2.05 131.93 34.05
N VAL A 176 -3.30 132.02 34.53
CA VAL A 176 -4.11 130.84 34.89
C VAL A 176 -4.33 129.93 33.69
N ALA A 177 -4.65 130.46 32.51
CA ALA A 177 -4.84 129.67 31.29
C ALA A 177 -3.56 128.91 30.86
N VAL A 178 -2.37 129.52 31.05
CA VAL A 178 -1.08 128.85 30.81
C VAL A 178 -0.86 127.70 31.80
N TYR A 179 -1.16 127.90 33.09
CA TYR A 179 -1.06 126.85 34.11
C TYR A 179 -2.08 125.71 33.89
N GLU A 180 -3.34 126.03 33.58
CA GLU A 180 -4.38 125.06 33.24
C GLU A 180 -4.00 124.26 31.99
N GLY A 181 -3.45 124.94 30.97
CA GLY A 181 -2.91 124.31 29.77
C GLY A 181 -1.75 123.36 30.09
N LYS A 182 -0.87 123.73 31.02
CA LYS A 182 0.23 122.88 31.48
C LYS A 182 -0.27 121.66 32.26
N ILE A 183 -1.23 121.83 33.16
CA ILE A 183 -1.87 120.75 33.92
C ILE A 183 -2.54 119.77 32.95
N ALA A 184 -3.31 120.27 31.99
CA ALA A 184 -3.93 119.44 30.96
C ALA A 184 -2.90 118.69 30.12
N GLN A 185 -1.77 119.31 29.78
CA GLN A 185 -0.67 118.64 29.08
C GLN A 185 -0.03 117.53 29.94
N MET A 186 0.19 117.76 31.23
CA MET A 186 0.72 116.75 32.15
C MET A 186 -0.24 115.58 32.31
N LEU A 187 -1.54 115.83 32.50
CA LEU A 187 -2.56 114.78 32.57
C LEU A 187 -2.66 113.96 31.28
N ARG A 188 -2.54 114.60 30.11
CA ARG A 188 -2.48 113.88 28.82
C ARG A 188 -1.23 113.02 28.71
N LYS A 189 -0.06 113.54 29.12
CA LYS A 189 1.18 112.76 29.15
C LYS A 189 1.07 111.58 30.13
N GLU A 190 0.49 111.78 31.31
CA GLU A 190 0.26 110.72 32.28
C GLU A 190 -0.68 109.64 31.72
N LYS A 191 -1.81 110.04 31.12
CA LYS A 191 -2.75 109.11 30.47
C LYS A 191 -2.07 108.35 29.32
N SER A 192 -1.30 109.03 28.48
CA SER A 192 -0.54 108.42 27.39
C SER A 192 0.53 107.46 27.90
N LEU A 193 1.25 107.81 28.97
CA LEU A 193 2.26 106.95 29.60
C LEU A 193 1.60 105.72 30.24
N LYS A 194 0.46 105.88 30.91
CA LYS A 194 -0.33 104.76 31.46
C LYS A 194 -0.80 103.81 30.35
N ILE A 195 -1.33 104.34 29.25
CA ILE A 195 -1.73 103.53 28.08
C ILE A 195 -0.53 102.80 27.48
N SER A 196 0.61 103.47 27.34
CA SER A 196 1.84 102.85 26.83
C SER A 196 2.30 101.70 27.72
N LYS A 197 2.33 101.89 29.04
CA LYS A 197 2.68 100.84 30.01
C LYS A 197 1.69 99.68 29.97
N MET A 198 0.39 99.96 29.86
CA MET A 198 -0.64 98.93 29.75
C MET A 198 -0.46 98.11 28.47
N ARG A 199 -0.18 98.76 27.33
CA ARG A 199 0.08 98.07 26.05
C ARG A 199 1.31 97.17 26.15
N THR A 200 2.42 97.64 26.71
CA THR A 200 3.62 96.80 26.89
C THR A 200 3.35 95.60 27.79
N LEU A 201 2.54 95.76 28.85
CA LEU A 201 2.15 94.65 29.73
C LEU A 201 1.22 93.65 29.03
N ILE A 202 0.29 94.13 28.19
CA ILE A 202 -0.58 93.26 27.39
C ILE A 202 0.25 92.44 26.41
N THR A 203 1.13 93.07 25.63
CA THR A 203 1.98 92.38 24.66
C THR A 203 2.91 91.36 25.34
N GLU A 204 3.47 91.70 26.51
CA GLU A 204 4.30 90.76 27.27
C GLU A 204 3.47 89.59 27.83
N ASN A 205 2.24 89.84 28.27
CA ASN A 205 1.35 88.77 28.75
C ASN A 205 0.89 87.87 27.59
N GLU A 206 0.56 88.42 26.43
CA GLU A 206 0.26 87.65 25.21
C GLU A 206 1.44 86.75 24.83
N ARG A 207 2.67 87.28 24.84
CA ARG A 207 3.90 86.50 24.60
C ARG A 207 4.04 85.35 25.60
N LEU A 208 3.81 85.60 26.88
CA LEU A 208 3.89 84.57 27.93
C LEU A 208 2.80 83.50 27.77
N VAL A 209 1.59 83.89 27.35
CA VAL A 209 0.51 82.94 27.05
C VAL A 209 0.88 82.05 25.87
N ASP A 210 1.43 82.61 24.80
CA ASP A 210 1.88 81.85 23.62
C ASP A 210 3.01 80.87 23.98
N GLU A 211 4.00 81.32 24.77
CA GLU A 211 5.07 80.45 25.27
C GLU A 211 4.52 79.32 26.14
N LYS A 212 3.58 79.63 27.04
CA LYS A 212 2.94 78.62 27.88
C LYS A 212 2.17 77.61 27.04
N MET A 213 1.35 78.06 26.10
CA MET A 213 0.60 77.19 25.17
C MET A 213 1.54 76.29 24.36
N LYS A 214 2.68 76.83 23.89
CA LYS A 214 3.68 76.04 23.17
C LYS A 214 4.30 74.97 24.06
N THR A 215 4.70 75.31 25.29
CA THR A 215 5.26 74.34 26.24
C THR A 215 4.27 73.26 26.66
N GLU A 216 2.99 73.61 26.85
CA GLU A 216 1.93 72.66 27.18
C GLU A 216 1.70 71.67 26.01
N LYS A 217 1.71 72.17 24.77
CA LYS A 217 1.63 71.33 23.58
C LYS A 217 2.82 70.39 23.45
N GLU A 218 4.04 70.89 23.61
CA GLU A 218 5.27 70.08 23.58
C GLU A 218 5.25 68.99 24.67
N LEU A 219 4.76 69.31 25.87
CA LEU A 219 4.59 68.34 26.96
C LEU A 219 3.57 67.25 26.59
N PHE A 220 2.43 67.63 26.01
CA PHE A 220 1.41 66.69 25.57
C PHE A 220 1.92 65.75 24.47
N ASP A 221 2.63 66.29 23.48
CA ASP A 221 3.24 65.51 22.40
C ASP A 221 4.32 64.56 22.96
N ALA A 222 5.12 65.01 23.93
CA ALA A 222 6.14 64.17 24.58
C ALA A 222 5.51 63.03 25.41
N LEU A 223 4.41 63.29 26.12
CA LEU A 223 3.67 62.26 26.85
C LEU A 223 3.07 61.22 25.90
N THR A 224 2.47 61.67 24.80
CA THR A 224 1.91 60.78 23.76
C THR A 224 3.01 59.92 23.13
N ALA A 225 4.16 60.51 22.80
CA ALA A 225 5.31 59.78 22.25
C ALA A 225 5.86 58.75 23.26
N LYS A 226 5.90 59.08 24.55
CA LYS A 226 6.31 58.15 25.60
C LYS A 226 5.38 56.94 25.67
N ASP A 227 4.06 57.14 25.64
CA ASP A 227 3.10 56.04 25.71
C ASP A 227 3.24 55.10 24.50
N LEU A 228 3.43 55.65 23.30
CA LEU A 228 3.71 54.87 22.09
C LEU A 228 5.00 54.04 22.21
N LEU A 229 6.08 54.61 22.78
CA LEU A 229 7.33 53.88 23.01
C LEU A 229 7.17 52.76 24.03
N VAL A 230 6.35 52.94 25.07
CA VAL A 230 6.06 51.89 26.05
C VAL A 230 5.28 50.75 25.41
N GLU A 231 4.29 51.05 24.58
CA GLU A 231 3.56 50.02 23.82
C GLU A 231 4.48 49.27 22.86
N GLU A 232 5.36 49.96 22.14
CA GLU A 232 6.26 49.34 21.19
C GLU A 232 7.29 48.44 21.87
N ASN A 233 7.85 48.89 23.00
CA ASN A 233 8.75 48.07 23.81
C ASN A 233 8.03 46.83 24.36
N ARG A 234 6.75 46.95 24.75
CA ARG A 234 5.93 45.80 25.15
C ARG A 234 5.74 44.81 24.00
N ARG A 235 5.43 45.29 22.79
CA ARG A 235 5.32 44.45 21.58
C ARG A 235 6.65 43.76 21.26
N GLU A 236 7.77 44.46 21.39
CA GLU A 236 9.11 43.91 21.15
C GLU A 236 9.42 42.77 22.13
N VAL A 237 9.11 42.95 23.41
CA VAL A 237 9.27 41.90 24.44
C VAL A 237 8.40 40.69 24.14
N ASP A 238 7.14 40.90 23.76
CA ASP A 238 6.21 39.81 23.41
C ASP A 238 6.69 39.04 22.17
N LEU A 239 7.13 39.73 21.12
CA LEU A 239 7.71 39.13 19.91
C LEU A 239 9.01 38.37 20.21
N SER A 240 9.89 38.94 21.04
CA SER A 240 11.12 38.30 21.51
C SER A 240 10.82 37.02 22.31
N GLY A 241 9.74 37.01 23.09
CA GLY A 241 9.25 35.83 23.80
C GLY A 241 8.77 34.74 22.84
N GLN A 242 7.95 35.11 21.86
CA GLN A 242 7.45 34.18 20.84
C GLN A 242 8.58 33.57 20.00
N LEU A 243 9.57 34.39 19.58
CA LEU A 243 10.74 33.91 18.84
C LEU A 243 11.57 32.92 19.66
N ARG A 244 11.79 33.19 20.95
CA ARG A 244 12.49 32.26 21.85
C ARG A 244 11.74 30.95 22.02
N GLN A 245 10.42 30.99 22.17
CA GLN A 245 9.58 29.81 22.27
C GLN A 245 9.62 28.98 20.97
N ALA A 246 9.46 29.63 19.81
CA ALA A 246 9.54 28.97 18.51
C ALA A 246 10.93 28.33 18.28
N ALA A 247 12.01 29.01 18.67
CA ALA A 247 13.36 28.47 18.59
C ALA A 247 13.54 27.22 19.48
N LYS A 248 12.97 27.22 20.69
CA LYS A 248 13.00 26.07 21.59
C LYS A 248 12.23 24.88 21.01
N GLU A 249 11.02 25.11 20.50
CA GLU A 249 10.22 24.06 19.87
C GLU A 249 10.89 23.47 18.63
N MET A 250 11.51 24.32 17.80
CA MET A 250 12.27 23.87 16.64
C MET A 250 13.48 23.02 17.03
N LYS A 251 14.20 23.42 18.09
CA LYS A 251 15.31 22.64 18.63
C LYS A 251 14.85 21.27 19.14
N GLU A 252 13.78 21.21 19.92
CA GLU A 252 13.22 19.94 20.42
C GLU A 252 12.70 19.03 19.29
N LYS A 253 12.11 19.61 18.23
CA LYS A 253 11.69 18.85 17.04
C LYS A 253 12.90 18.31 16.29
N PHE A 254 13.96 19.10 16.15
CA PHE A 254 15.19 18.68 15.50
C PHE A 254 15.88 17.56 16.29
N GLU A 255 16.00 17.69 17.61
CA GLU A 255 16.57 16.65 18.47
C GLU A 255 15.78 15.34 18.37
N ARG A 256 14.44 15.39 18.43
CA ARG A 256 13.58 14.22 18.22
C ARG A 256 13.72 13.60 16.83
N ALA A 257 13.83 14.42 15.79
CA ALA A 257 14.04 13.93 14.43
C ALA A 257 15.42 13.27 14.28
N SER A 258 16.45 13.84 14.92
CA SER A 258 17.80 13.31 14.92
C SER A 258 17.90 11.97 15.65
N THR A 259 17.25 11.82 16.81
CA THR A 259 17.23 10.54 17.54
C THR A 259 16.49 9.47 16.74
N LEU A 260 15.32 9.81 16.18
CA LEU A 260 14.56 8.88 15.33
C LEU A 260 15.35 8.46 14.08
N ALA A 261 16.07 9.38 13.45
CA ALA A 261 16.91 9.06 12.29
C ALA A 261 18.01 8.07 12.66
N LEU A 262 18.65 8.24 13.82
CA LEU A 262 19.70 7.36 14.31
C LEU A 262 19.17 5.96 14.65
N GLU A 263 18.00 5.87 15.30
CA GLU A 263 17.31 4.59 15.54
C GLU A 263 16.95 3.87 14.23
N LYS A 264 16.45 4.61 13.23
CA LYS A 264 16.14 4.03 11.91
C LYS A 264 17.38 3.55 11.19
N GLN A 265 18.50 4.28 11.30
CA GLN A 265 19.77 3.84 10.74
C GLN A 265 20.24 2.54 11.39
N GLN A 266 20.24 2.46 12.73
CA GLN A 266 20.60 1.23 13.45
C GLN A 266 19.72 0.05 13.03
N ARG A 267 18.40 0.26 12.91
CA ARG A 267 17.49 -0.79 12.45
C ARG A 267 17.77 -1.25 11.01
N CYS A 268 18.21 -0.35 10.13
CA CYS A 268 18.61 -0.72 8.77
C CYS A 268 19.90 -1.55 8.77
N GLU A 269 20.85 -1.24 9.64
CA GLU A 269 22.09 -2.00 9.81
C GLU A 269 21.81 -3.42 10.34
N GLU A 270 20.93 -3.56 11.33
CA GLU A 270 20.47 -4.86 11.83
C GLU A 270 19.80 -5.70 10.72
N LEU A 271 18.89 -5.10 9.95
CA LEU A 271 18.19 -5.77 8.86
C LEU A 271 19.15 -6.17 7.72
N LEU A 272 20.18 -5.37 7.47
CA LEU A 272 21.24 -5.73 6.51
C LEU A 272 22.02 -6.95 6.97
N GLU A 273 22.32 -7.05 8.27
CA GLU A 273 23.03 -8.20 8.82
C GLU A 273 22.15 -9.46 8.83
N GLU A 274 20.88 -9.34 9.24
CA GLU A 274 19.90 -10.42 9.15
C GLU A 274 19.76 -10.93 7.71
N LYS A 275 19.69 -10.02 6.73
CA LYS A 275 19.65 -10.38 5.31
C LYS A 275 20.90 -11.14 4.88
N LYS A 276 22.10 -10.76 5.34
CA LYS A 276 23.34 -11.49 5.00
C LYS A 276 23.29 -12.91 5.54
N VAL A 277 22.89 -13.10 6.80
CA VAL A 277 22.75 -14.41 7.42
C VAL A 277 21.73 -15.27 6.65
N LEU A 278 20.53 -14.74 6.40
CA LEU A 278 19.50 -15.46 5.63
C LEU A 278 19.94 -15.81 4.21
N THR A 279 20.76 -14.96 3.57
CA THR A 279 21.30 -15.25 2.24
C THR A 279 22.32 -16.39 2.29
N ALA A 280 23.16 -16.43 3.33
CA ALA A 280 24.10 -17.53 3.56
C ALA A 280 23.36 -18.85 3.85
N ASP A 281 22.38 -18.84 4.75
CA ASP A 281 21.57 -20.02 5.09
C ASP A 281 20.83 -20.57 3.88
N LEU A 282 20.28 -19.69 3.03
CA LEU A 282 19.58 -20.08 1.81
C LEU A 282 20.56 -20.66 0.77
N ALA A 283 21.78 -20.14 0.67
CA ALA A 283 22.82 -20.71 -0.19
C ALA A 283 23.26 -22.10 0.31
N GLU A 284 23.44 -22.27 1.62
CA GLU A 284 23.79 -23.55 2.23
C GLU A 284 22.66 -24.58 2.01
N SER A 285 21.41 -24.21 2.28
CA SER A 285 20.25 -25.09 2.06
C SER A 285 20.13 -25.53 0.60
N ARG A 286 20.38 -24.62 -0.36
CA ARG A 286 20.45 -24.97 -1.79
C ARG A 286 21.57 -25.94 -2.11
N GLN A 287 22.75 -25.74 -1.52
CA GLN A 287 23.88 -26.67 -1.71
C GLN A 287 23.56 -28.05 -1.12
N GLN A 288 22.98 -28.12 0.08
CA GLN A 288 22.54 -29.37 0.70
C GLN A 288 21.46 -30.07 -0.13
N SER A 289 20.50 -29.33 -0.68
CA SER A 289 19.48 -29.90 -1.57
C SER A 289 20.09 -30.44 -2.87
N ALA A 290 21.08 -29.75 -3.45
CA ALA A 290 21.77 -30.21 -4.65
C ALA A 290 22.59 -31.48 -4.39
N THR A 291 23.32 -31.55 -3.27
CA THR A 291 24.08 -32.76 -2.90
C THR A 291 23.16 -33.94 -2.62
N LEU A 292 22.04 -33.73 -1.93
CA LEU A 292 21.02 -34.77 -1.73
C LEU A 292 20.42 -35.26 -3.06
N SER A 293 20.15 -34.36 -4.01
CA SER A 293 19.66 -34.75 -5.34
C SER A 293 20.66 -35.65 -6.07
N VAL A 294 21.93 -35.25 -6.12
CA VAL A 294 23.00 -36.04 -6.76
C VAL A 294 23.15 -37.41 -6.09
N ASN A 295 23.10 -37.47 -4.76
CA ASN A 295 23.16 -38.74 -4.04
C ASN A 295 21.97 -39.64 -4.38
N LYS A 296 20.76 -39.08 -4.51
CA LYS A 296 19.56 -39.83 -4.91
C LYS A 296 19.64 -40.32 -6.34
N ASP A 297 20.17 -39.51 -7.26
CA ASP A 297 20.38 -39.92 -8.65
C ASP A 297 21.39 -41.09 -8.74
N ASN A 298 22.49 -41.01 -7.98
CA ASN A 298 23.47 -42.10 -7.88
C ASN A 298 22.85 -43.39 -7.31
N GLU A 299 22.06 -43.28 -6.24
CA GLU A 299 21.34 -44.43 -5.64
C GLU A 299 20.35 -45.06 -6.63
N ILE A 300 19.63 -44.24 -7.40
CA ILE A 300 18.73 -44.70 -8.45
C ILE A 300 19.51 -45.45 -9.54
N ASP A 301 20.65 -44.95 -9.97
CA ASP A 301 21.45 -45.59 -11.02
C ASP A 301 22.09 -46.91 -10.55
N GLU A 302 22.53 -47.00 -9.28
CA GLU A 302 22.95 -48.26 -8.66
C GLU A 302 21.81 -49.29 -8.61
N LEU A 303 20.61 -48.86 -8.20
CA LEU A 303 19.42 -49.70 -8.18
C LEU A 303 19.04 -50.17 -9.59
N LYS A 304 19.08 -49.30 -10.60
CA LYS A 304 18.85 -49.68 -12.00
C LYS A 304 19.85 -50.73 -12.47
N LYS A 305 21.13 -50.58 -12.11
CA LYS A 305 22.18 -51.55 -12.47
C LYS A 305 21.90 -52.92 -11.84
N SER A 306 21.64 -52.95 -10.53
CA SER A 306 21.27 -54.17 -9.78
C SER A 306 20.01 -54.83 -10.33
N LEU A 307 18.99 -54.04 -10.68
CA LEU A 307 17.76 -54.53 -11.31
C LEU A 307 18.06 -55.15 -12.69
N SER A 308 18.96 -54.57 -13.48
CA SER A 308 19.35 -55.15 -14.77
C SER A 308 20.08 -56.48 -14.61
N GLU A 309 20.93 -56.61 -13.59
CA GLU A 309 21.69 -57.83 -13.31
C GLU A 309 20.79 -58.95 -12.78
N THR A 310 19.84 -58.62 -11.90
CA THR A 310 18.83 -59.58 -11.42
C THR A 310 17.90 -60.01 -12.56
N ARG A 311 17.50 -59.08 -13.45
CA ARG A 311 16.71 -59.42 -14.65
C ARG A 311 17.48 -60.37 -15.58
N LYS A 312 18.77 -60.14 -15.84
CA LYS A 312 19.61 -61.06 -16.63
C LYS A 312 19.68 -62.46 -16.01
N ARG A 313 19.87 -62.54 -14.69
CA ARG A 313 19.87 -63.82 -13.96
C ARG A 313 18.52 -64.55 -14.04
N ALA A 314 17.42 -63.82 -13.93
CA ALA A 314 16.08 -64.39 -14.07
C ALA A 314 15.84 -64.97 -15.47
N VAL A 315 16.23 -64.24 -16.53
CA VAL A 315 16.13 -64.71 -17.92
C VAL A 315 16.96 -65.99 -18.12
N PHE A 316 18.20 -66.02 -17.64
CA PHE A 316 19.05 -67.21 -17.74
C PHE A 316 18.43 -68.41 -17.01
N SER A 317 17.88 -68.20 -15.81
CA SER A 317 17.18 -69.25 -15.07
C SER A 317 15.90 -69.74 -15.78
N GLU A 318 15.15 -68.85 -16.44
CA GLU A 318 13.99 -69.24 -17.25
C GLU A 318 14.41 -70.10 -18.47
N GLU A 319 15.50 -69.75 -19.14
CA GLU A 319 16.06 -70.53 -20.25
C GLU A 319 16.49 -71.93 -19.79
N GLU A 320 17.18 -72.04 -18.65
CA GLU A 320 17.55 -73.32 -18.04
C GLU A 320 16.32 -74.15 -17.65
N LEU A 321 15.29 -73.52 -17.07
CA LEU A 321 14.05 -74.18 -16.71
C LEU A 321 13.31 -74.68 -17.96
N HIS A 322 13.29 -73.91 -19.05
CA HIS A 322 12.73 -74.33 -20.33
C HIS A 322 13.48 -75.53 -20.90
N ALA A 323 14.81 -75.48 -20.94
CA ALA A 323 15.63 -76.60 -21.40
C ALA A 323 15.43 -77.86 -20.54
N CYS A 324 15.26 -77.71 -19.23
CA CYS A 324 14.95 -78.82 -18.32
C CYS A 324 13.55 -79.40 -18.59
N LYS A 325 12.54 -78.55 -18.79
CA LYS A 325 11.18 -78.97 -19.16
C LYS A 325 11.17 -79.74 -20.49
N GLU A 326 11.91 -79.31 -21.50
CA GLU A 326 12.04 -80.02 -22.78
C GLU A 326 12.71 -81.38 -22.65
N LYS A 327 13.76 -81.48 -21.82
CA LYS A 327 14.41 -82.77 -21.52
C LYS A 327 13.46 -83.71 -20.81
N LEU A 328 12.70 -83.21 -19.84
CA LEU A 328 11.72 -83.99 -19.10
C LEU A 328 10.59 -84.49 -20.01
N THR A 329 10.02 -83.62 -20.86
CA THR A 329 8.98 -84.02 -21.82
C THR A 329 9.48 -85.08 -22.80
N ARG A 330 10.72 -84.95 -23.32
CA ARG A 330 11.35 -86.00 -24.14
C ARG A 330 11.54 -87.31 -23.38
N ALA A 331 12.00 -87.26 -22.13
CA ALA A 331 12.20 -88.45 -21.31
C ALA A 331 10.87 -89.15 -20.96
N VAL A 332 9.83 -88.38 -20.64
CA VAL A 332 8.47 -88.90 -20.39
C VAL A 332 7.90 -89.52 -21.65
N GLY A 333 7.91 -88.83 -22.79
CA GLY A 333 7.43 -89.38 -24.06
C GLY A 333 8.20 -90.63 -24.49
N GLY A 334 9.52 -90.67 -24.29
CA GLY A 334 10.32 -91.87 -24.55
C GLY A 334 10.03 -93.04 -23.59
N ARG A 335 9.65 -92.77 -22.34
CA ARG A 335 9.16 -93.79 -21.39
C ARG A 335 7.80 -94.32 -21.81
N GLU A 336 6.87 -93.44 -22.16
CA GLU A 336 5.52 -93.81 -22.62
C GLU A 336 5.59 -94.70 -23.86
N GLN A 337 6.43 -94.36 -24.85
CA GLN A 337 6.65 -95.20 -26.04
C GLN A 337 7.20 -96.58 -25.69
N LYS A 338 8.20 -96.67 -24.81
CA LYS A 338 8.74 -97.96 -24.35
C LYS A 338 7.72 -98.78 -23.59
N GLU A 339 6.90 -98.12 -22.76
CA GLU A 339 5.83 -98.77 -22.03
C GLU A 339 4.75 -99.30 -22.98
N GLU A 340 4.38 -98.54 -24.00
CA GLU A 340 3.43 -98.95 -25.03
C GLU A 340 3.98 -100.10 -25.90
N GLU A 341 5.26 -100.05 -26.25
CA GLU A 341 5.94 -101.14 -26.96
C GLU A 341 6.01 -102.42 -26.10
N MET A 342 6.33 -102.31 -24.81
CA MET A 342 6.24 -103.43 -23.87
C MET A 342 4.81 -103.99 -23.80
N ARG A 343 3.78 -103.14 -23.70
CA ARG A 343 2.37 -103.59 -23.69
C ARG A 343 2.01 -104.33 -24.97
N ARG A 344 2.43 -103.84 -26.14
CA ARG A 344 2.22 -104.54 -27.43
C ARG A 344 2.95 -105.87 -27.47
N ASN A 345 4.20 -105.92 -27.01
CA ASN A 345 4.97 -107.16 -26.96
C ASN A 345 4.33 -108.19 -26.03
N PHE A 346 3.90 -107.78 -24.82
CA PHE A 346 3.16 -108.65 -23.91
C PHE A 346 1.85 -109.15 -24.52
N GLU A 347 1.12 -108.32 -25.27
CA GLU A 347 -0.11 -108.74 -25.94
C GLU A 347 0.18 -109.75 -27.06
N ILE A 348 1.21 -109.52 -27.88
CA ILE A 348 1.66 -110.46 -28.91
C ILE A 348 2.04 -111.80 -28.27
N GLU A 349 2.85 -111.76 -27.21
CA GLU A 349 3.31 -112.95 -26.50
C GLU A 349 2.13 -113.71 -25.86
N ARG A 350 1.17 -112.99 -25.26
CA ARG A 350 -0.08 -113.57 -24.72
C ARG A 350 -0.90 -114.27 -25.80
N VAL A 351 -1.10 -113.63 -26.96
CA VAL A 351 -1.83 -114.21 -28.10
C VAL A 351 -1.09 -115.44 -28.63
N GLN A 352 0.24 -115.40 -28.70
CA GLN A 352 1.06 -116.52 -29.13
C GLN A 352 0.93 -117.71 -28.17
N TYR A 353 1.06 -117.49 -26.86
CA TYR A 353 0.82 -118.52 -25.86
C TYR A 353 -0.59 -119.11 -25.94
N GLN A 354 -1.60 -118.27 -26.19
CA GLN A 354 -2.98 -118.74 -26.35
C GLN A 354 -3.15 -119.62 -27.60
N LYS A 355 -2.49 -119.27 -28.72
CA LYS A 355 -2.47 -120.10 -29.94
C LYS A 355 -1.76 -121.42 -29.72
N ASP A 356 -0.59 -121.41 -29.10
CA ASP A 356 0.21 -122.61 -28.84
C ASP A 356 -0.53 -123.55 -27.87
N PHE A 357 -1.16 -122.98 -26.82
CA PHE A 357 -2.02 -123.74 -25.91
C PHE A 357 -3.24 -124.35 -26.62
N SER A 358 -3.89 -123.58 -27.51
CA SER A 358 -4.97 -124.09 -28.37
C SER A 358 -4.51 -125.23 -29.27
N ALA A 359 -3.36 -125.08 -29.93
CA ALA A 359 -2.80 -126.11 -30.81
C ALA A 359 -2.44 -127.39 -30.02
N MET A 360 -1.86 -127.24 -28.82
CA MET A 360 -1.55 -128.36 -27.94
C MET A 360 -2.81 -129.06 -27.43
N LYS A 361 -3.83 -128.29 -27.02
CA LYS A 361 -5.14 -128.84 -26.64
C LYS A 361 -5.77 -129.64 -27.77
N ASN A 362 -5.77 -129.10 -28.99
CA ASN A 362 -6.31 -129.79 -30.17
C ASN A 362 -5.53 -131.07 -30.49
N ARG A 363 -4.19 -131.07 -30.35
CA ARG A 363 -3.37 -132.29 -30.49
C ARG A 363 -3.73 -133.34 -29.46
N LEU A 364 -3.85 -132.95 -28.18
CA LEU A 364 -4.24 -133.85 -27.10
C LEU A 364 -5.65 -134.42 -27.31
N GLU A 365 -6.60 -133.62 -27.80
CA GLU A 365 -7.93 -134.10 -28.15
C GLU A 365 -7.90 -135.09 -29.34
N ALA A 366 -7.05 -134.83 -30.35
CA ALA A 366 -6.85 -135.75 -31.46
C ALA A 366 -6.22 -137.08 -31.02
N GLU A 367 -5.16 -137.05 -30.20
CA GLU A 367 -4.53 -138.26 -29.62
C GLU A 367 -5.52 -139.02 -28.73
N LYS A 368 -6.29 -138.31 -27.89
CA LYS A 368 -7.34 -138.93 -27.07
C LYS A 368 -8.37 -139.65 -27.92
N LYS A 369 -8.79 -139.03 -29.05
CA LYS A 369 -9.75 -139.63 -29.98
C LYS A 369 -9.17 -140.86 -30.68
N GLU A 370 -7.91 -140.80 -31.13
CA GLU A 370 -7.22 -141.95 -31.72
C GLU A 370 -7.07 -143.10 -30.71
N MET A 371 -6.71 -142.79 -29.46
CA MET A 371 -6.63 -143.79 -28.38
C MET A 371 -8.00 -144.40 -28.07
N GLN A 372 -9.08 -143.60 -28.09
CA GLN A 372 -10.45 -144.11 -27.94
C GLN A 372 -10.86 -145.03 -29.10
N GLU A 373 -10.51 -144.67 -30.34
CA GLU A 373 -10.76 -145.51 -31.52
C GLU A 373 -10.00 -146.84 -31.40
N ARG A 374 -8.72 -146.81 -31.01
CA ARG A 374 -7.90 -148.01 -30.75
C ARG A 374 -8.46 -148.86 -29.61
N LEU A 375 -8.90 -148.24 -28.51
CA LEU A 375 -9.57 -148.95 -27.41
C LEU A 375 -10.84 -149.64 -27.90
N SER A 376 -11.68 -148.97 -28.69
CA SER A 376 -12.89 -149.60 -29.24
C SER A 376 -12.59 -150.78 -30.17
N LEU A 377 -11.49 -150.71 -30.91
CA LEU A 377 -11.00 -151.78 -31.78
C LEU A 377 -10.53 -152.98 -30.96
N VAL A 378 -9.73 -152.75 -29.93
CA VAL A 378 -9.26 -153.79 -29.01
C VAL A 378 -10.42 -154.37 -28.19
N GLU A 379 -11.40 -153.56 -27.79
CA GLU A 379 -12.63 -154.04 -27.14
C GLU A 379 -13.43 -154.93 -28.10
N ALA A 380 -13.57 -154.55 -29.37
CA ALA A 380 -14.22 -155.37 -30.39
C ALA A 380 -13.45 -156.69 -30.68
N GLU A 381 -12.12 -156.66 -30.66
CA GLU A 381 -11.27 -157.85 -30.79
C GLU A 381 -11.32 -158.75 -29.56
N CYS A 382 -11.33 -158.17 -28.35
CA CYS A 382 -11.55 -158.88 -27.09
C CYS A 382 -12.93 -159.54 -27.07
N GLU A 383 -13.97 -158.86 -27.57
CA GLU A 383 -15.33 -159.40 -27.65
C GLU A 383 -15.40 -160.57 -28.65
N LYS A 384 -14.74 -160.44 -29.81
CA LYS A 384 -14.59 -161.54 -30.78
C LYS A 384 -13.88 -162.75 -30.18
N THR A 385 -12.74 -162.54 -29.52
CA THR A 385 -11.99 -163.64 -28.87
C THR A 385 -12.78 -164.26 -27.72
N ARG A 386 -13.57 -163.48 -26.97
CA ARG A 386 -14.53 -164.02 -25.98
C ARG A 386 -15.57 -164.92 -26.63
N GLN A 387 -16.15 -164.49 -27.75
CA GLN A 387 -17.12 -165.29 -28.51
C GLN A 387 -16.48 -166.57 -29.07
N GLU A 388 -15.22 -166.49 -29.53
CA GLU A 388 -14.43 -167.64 -29.99
C GLU A 388 -14.19 -168.63 -28.84
N ILE A 389 -13.80 -168.15 -27.66
CA ILE A 389 -13.58 -168.98 -26.45
C ILE A 389 -14.90 -169.65 -26.02
N GLU A 390 -16.03 -168.95 -26.06
CA GLU A 390 -17.35 -169.52 -25.80
C GLU A 390 -17.74 -170.59 -26.83
N ARG A 391 -17.35 -170.41 -28.11
CA ARG A 391 -17.51 -171.43 -29.15
C ARG A 391 -16.67 -172.66 -28.86
N VAL A 392 -15.40 -172.48 -28.51
CA VAL A 392 -14.47 -173.55 -28.17
C VAL A 392 -14.90 -174.29 -26.90
N LYS A 393 -15.44 -173.58 -25.90
CA LYS A 393 -16.03 -174.18 -24.70
C LYS A 393 -17.23 -175.06 -25.04
N ARG A 394 -18.15 -174.59 -25.90
CA ARG A 394 -19.27 -175.41 -26.37
C ARG A 394 -18.82 -176.67 -27.10
N ILE A 395 -17.84 -176.55 -28.02
CA ILE A 395 -17.27 -177.71 -28.73
C ILE A 395 -16.61 -178.68 -27.74
N ARG A 396 -15.89 -178.16 -26.74
CA ARG A 396 -15.25 -178.99 -25.70
C ARG A 396 -16.28 -179.73 -24.85
N GLU A 397 -17.38 -179.08 -24.47
CA GLU A 397 -18.47 -179.70 -23.71
C GLU A 397 -19.22 -180.76 -24.53
N GLU A 398 -19.38 -180.55 -25.85
CA GLU A 398 -19.95 -181.53 -26.77
C GLU A 398 -19.04 -182.74 -26.97
N MET A 399 -17.71 -182.54 -27.09
CA MET A 399 -16.76 -183.64 -27.19
C MET A 399 -16.65 -184.46 -25.88
N LEU A 400 -16.75 -183.81 -24.72
CA LEU A 400 -16.74 -184.50 -23.42
C LEU A 400 -17.99 -185.39 -23.21
N LYS A 401 -19.12 -185.07 -23.83
CA LYS A 401 -20.33 -185.91 -23.78
C LYS A 401 -20.24 -187.16 -24.68
N LEU A 402 -19.37 -187.17 -25.70
CA LEU A 402 -19.24 -188.27 -26.66
C LEU A 402 -18.18 -189.31 -26.29
N ALA A 403 -17.22 -188.98 -25.40
CA ALA A 403 -16.12 -189.88 -25.05
C ALA A 403 -16.36 -190.77 -23.80
N GLY A 404 -17.50 -190.62 -23.11
CA GLY A 404 -17.77 -191.33 -21.84
C GLY A 404 -18.62 -192.60 -21.93
N ASN A 405 -19.15 -192.95 -23.10
CA ASN A 405 -19.95 -194.16 -23.30
C ASN A 405 -19.26 -195.10 -24.31
N PHE A 406 -18.15 -195.73 -23.89
CA PHE A 406 -17.68 -197.04 -24.34
C PHE A 406 -16.70 -197.62 -23.32
#